data_AF-A0A7K9F635-F1
#
_entry.id   AF-A0A7K9F635-F1
#
_cell.length_a   1.000
_cell.length_b   1.000
_cell.length_c   1.000
_cell.angle_alpha   90.00
_cell.angle_beta   90.00
_cell.angle_gamma   90.00
#
_symmetry.space_group_name_H-M   'P 1'
#
loop_
_entity.id
_entity.type
_entity.pdbx_description
1 polymer ?
#
loop_
_entity_poly.entity_id
_entity_poly.type
_entity_poly.pdbx_seq_one_letter_code
_entity_poly.pdbx_strand_id
1 'polypeptide(L)'
;RECISVHIGQAGVQMGNSCWELYCLEHGIKPDGIISPTASSRQTDSSFGTFFSHTGSGKYVPRAIFVDLEPSVIDEIRTGTYRTLFHPEQLINGKEDAANNYARGHYSIGKEIIDLVVDRARKMTEQCSGLQGFLVFHSFGGGTGSGFTSLLMERLSVEYSKKSKLEFSVYPAPQVSTAVVEPYNSILTTHTTLEHSDCSFMVDNEAIYDICNRNLDIERPTYTNLNRLIGQIVSSVTASLRFNGALNVDLIEFQTNLVPYPRIHFPLTTYAPIISAEKAYHEQLSVPEITNACFEFSNQMVKCDPRRGKYMACCLLYRGDVVPKDVNAAIAAIKTRRSIQFVDWCPTGFKVGINYQPPTVVPGGDLAKVQRAVCMLSNTTAIAEAWARLDHKFDLMYAKRAFVHWYVGEGMEEGEFSEAREDLAALEKDYEEVGRDSADGGECDEE
;
A
#
# COMPACT_ATOMS: atom_id res chain seq x y z
N ARG A 1 6.60 -19.05 7.68
CA ARG A 1 6.10 -18.18 6.59
C ARG A 1 6.15 -16.76 7.11
N GLU A 2 7.22 -16.06 6.84
CA GLU A 2 7.52 -14.77 7.47
C GLU A 2 7.49 -13.66 6.42
N CYS A 3 7.08 -12.46 6.83
CA CYS A 3 7.10 -11.26 6.00
C CYS A 3 7.94 -10.19 6.69
N ILE A 4 8.72 -9.46 5.92
CA ILE A 4 9.53 -8.34 6.42
C ILE A 4 8.93 -7.04 5.90
N SER A 5 8.60 -6.12 6.79
CA SER A 5 8.11 -4.80 6.41
C SER A 5 9.25 -3.80 6.39
N VAL A 6 9.43 -3.06 5.30
CA VAL A 6 10.42 -2.01 5.15
C VAL A 6 9.70 -0.68 4.97
N HIS A 7 9.98 0.27 5.86
CA HIS A 7 9.32 1.58 5.91
C HIS A 7 10.33 2.65 5.55
N ILE A 8 10.11 3.37 4.45
CA ILE A 8 11.11 4.23 3.81
C ILE A 8 10.63 5.68 3.76
N GLY A 9 11.46 6.58 4.31
CA GLY A 9 11.21 8.01 4.39
C GLY A 9 10.06 8.37 5.34
N GLN A 10 9.85 9.68 5.55
CA GLN A 10 8.85 10.20 6.48
C GLN A 10 7.46 9.54 6.34
N ALA A 11 6.90 9.49 5.13
CA ALA A 11 5.58 8.93 4.90
C ALA A 11 5.51 7.43 5.26
N GLY A 12 6.47 6.64 4.78
CA GLY A 12 6.55 5.20 5.08
C GLY A 12 6.72 4.94 6.57
N VAL A 13 7.59 5.70 7.24
CA VAL A 13 7.85 5.56 8.69
C VAL A 13 6.61 5.89 9.52
N GLN A 14 5.90 6.99 9.21
CA GLN A 14 4.68 7.39 9.94
C GLN A 14 3.50 6.42 9.69
N MET A 15 3.33 5.96 8.45
CA MET A 15 2.38 4.89 8.12
C MET A 15 2.72 3.61 8.88
N GLY A 16 3.99 3.21 8.87
CA GLY A 16 4.49 2.04 9.57
C GLY A 16 4.19 2.09 11.07
N ASN A 17 4.44 3.23 11.71
CA ASN A 17 4.15 3.41 13.14
C ASN A 17 2.65 3.17 13.44
N SER A 18 1.76 3.72 12.61
CA SER A 18 0.30 3.52 12.74
C SER A 18 -0.12 2.06 12.47
N CYS A 19 0.52 1.40 11.50
CA CYS A 19 0.26 -0.01 11.19
C CYS A 19 0.69 -0.93 12.34
N TRP A 20 1.88 -0.73 12.90
CA TRP A 20 2.39 -1.56 13.99
C TRP A 20 1.66 -1.32 15.31
N GLU A 21 1.22 -0.08 15.60
CA GLU A 21 0.29 0.19 16.70
C GLU A 21 -0.97 -0.69 16.57
N LEU A 22 -1.58 -0.70 15.39
CA LEU A 22 -2.77 -1.50 15.13
C LEU A 22 -2.49 -3.02 15.21
N TYR A 23 -1.38 -3.51 14.66
CA TYR A 23 -1.00 -4.93 14.77
C TYR A 23 -0.81 -5.35 16.22
N CYS A 24 -0.16 -4.52 17.03
CA CYS A 24 -0.01 -4.78 18.46
C CYS A 24 -1.37 -4.89 19.15
N LEU A 25 -2.31 -3.98 18.85
CA LEU A 25 -3.66 -4.03 19.42
C LEU A 25 -4.45 -5.27 18.99
N GLU A 26 -4.40 -5.63 17.71
CA GLU A 26 -5.08 -6.81 17.19
C GLU A 26 -4.54 -8.12 17.79
N HIS A 27 -3.23 -8.18 18.05
CA HIS A 27 -2.58 -9.33 18.67
C HIS A 27 -2.43 -9.22 20.19
N GLY A 28 -3.01 -8.20 20.84
CA GLY A 28 -2.91 -8.03 22.30
C GLY A 28 -1.48 -7.91 22.83
N ILE A 29 -0.56 -7.44 22.00
CA ILE A 29 0.85 -7.17 22.33
C ILE A 29 0.91 -5.75 22.92
N LYS A 30 1.48 -5.64 24.11
CA LYS A 30 1.70 -4.35 24.76
C LYS A 30 2.87 -3.59 24.11
N PRO A 31 3.01 -2.28 24.34
CA PRO A 31 4.12 -1.49 23.79
C PRO A 31 5.54 -1.95 24.22
N ASP A 32 5.64 -2.73 25.30
CA ASP A 32 6.88 -3.37 25.75
C ASP A 32 7.23 -4.66 24.98
N GLY A 33 6.34 -5.12 24.09
CA GLY A 33 6.46 -6.35 23.31
C GLY A 33 5.99 -7.60 24.06
N ILE A 34 5.37 -7.47 25.23
CA ILE A 34 4.85 -8.62 26.01
C ILE A 34 3.36 -8.81 25.70
N ILE A 35 2.94 -10.06 25.48
CA ILE A 35 1.52 -10.40 25.30
C ILE A 35 0.78 -10.26 26.63
N SER A 36 -0.37 -9.59 26.62
CA SER A 36 -1.22 -9.49 27.81
C SER A 36 -1.71 -10.88 28.27
N PRO A 37 -1.65 -11.20 29.58
CA PRO A 37 -2.11 -12.49 30.11
C PRO A 37 -3.61 -12.75 29.90
N THR A 38 -4.40 -11.72 29.60
CA THR A 38 -5.81 -11.86 29.18
C THR A 38 -5.94 -12.28 27.71
N ALA A 39 -5.01 -11.86 26.85
CA ALA A 39 -4.97 -12.20 25.42
C ALA A 39 -4.38 -13.60 25.18
N SER A 40 -3.45 -14.05 26.03
CA SER A 40 -2.88 -15.41 25.94
C SER A 40 -3.92 -16.54 26.09
N SER A 41 -5.04 -16.27 26.78
CA SER A 41 -6.16 -17.23 26.91
C SER A 41 -7.07 -17.30 25.68
N ARG A 42 -7.08 -16.24 24.84
CA ARG A 42 -7.90 -16.15 23.61
C ARG A 42 -7.11 -16.47 22.34
N GLN A 43 -5.78 -16.41 22.40
CA GLN A 43 -4.90 -16.72 21.28
C GLN A 43 -4.57 -18.21 21.24
N THR A 44 -5.39 -18.97 20.51
CA THR A 44 -5.11 -20.36 20.17
C THR A 44 -4.09 -20.51 19.03
N ASP A 45 -3.80 -19.44 18.29
CA ASP A 45 -3.06 -19.50 17.03
C ASP A 45 -1.65 -18.87 17.10
N SER A 46 -0.68 -19.63 16.62
CA SER A 46 0.73 -19.25 16.42
C SER A 46 0.96 -18.39 15.15
N SER A 47 -0.11 -17.93 14.49
CA SER A 47 -0.07 -17.31 13.15
C SER A 47 0.60 -15.93 13.12
N PHE A 48 0.77 -15.25 14.26
CA PHE A 48 1.42 -13.94 14.30
C PHE A 48 2.96 -14.00 14.27
N GLY A 49 3.55 -15.20 14.35
CA GLY A 49 4.99 -15.41 14.11
C GLY A 49 5.45 -15.04 12.70
N THR A 50 4.49 -14.80 11.78
CA THR A 50 4.72 -14.27 10.43
C THR A 50 5.31 -12.86 10.45
N PHE A 51 4.81 -11.98 11.34
CA PHE A 51 5.22 -10.57 11.45
C PHE A 51 6.06 -10.26 12.69
N PHE A 52 6.03 -11.12 13.72
CA PHE A 52 6.81 -10.95 14.94
C PHE A 52 7.84 -12.07 15.10
N SER A 53 9.03 -11.73 15.59
CA SER A 53 10.01 -12.69 16.10
C SER A 53 9.88 -12.80 17.62
N HIS A 54 10.06 -14.01 18.16
CA HIS A 54 9.99 -14.26 19.60
C HIS A 54 11.40 -14.35 20.19
N THR A 55 11.69 -13.55 21.20
CA THR A 55 12.96 -13.61 21.94
C THR A 55 12.87 -14.59 23.10
N GLY A 56 14.02 -15.09 23.57
CA GLY A 56 14.07 -15.96 24.75
C GLY A 56 13.55 -15.33 26.06
N SER A 57 13.40 -14.00 26.09
CA SER A 57 12.83 -13.25 27.21
C SER A 57 11.30 -13.12 27.17
N GLY A 58 10.62 -13.78 26.22
CA GLY A 58 9.16 -13.71 26.08
C GLY A 58 8.65 -12.45 25.37
N LYS A 59 9.55 -11.70 24.71
CA LYS A 59 9.22 -10.47 24.00
C LYS A 59 9.03 -10.75 22.51
N TYR A 60 8.02 -10.12 21.94
CA TYR A 60 7.73 -10.14 20.51
C TYR A 60 8.25 -8.87 19.86
N VAL A 61 9.17 -9.04 18.90
CA VAL A 61 9.80 -7.94 18.18
C VAL A 61 9.29 -7.95 16.73
N PRO A 62 8.82 -6.81 16.21
CA PRO A 62 8.43 -6.68 14.81
C PRO A 62 9.53 -7.06 13.83
N ARG A 63 9.16 -7.75 12.75
CA ARG A 63 9.99 -7.94 11.56
C ARG A 63 9.87 -6.70 10.66
N ALA A 64 10.34 -5.58 11.18
CA ALA A 64 10.25 -4.27 10.54
C ALA A 64 11.63 -3.63 10.43
N ILE A 65 11.87 -2.91 9.34
CA ILE A 65 13.04 -2.05 9.16
C ILE A 65 12.49 -0.66 8.84
N PHE A 66 12.95 0.35 9.57
CA PHE A 66 12.62 1.75 9.33
C PHE A 66 13.88 2.44 8.84
N VAL A 67 13.75 3.11 7.70
CA VAL A 67 14.86 3.79 7.05
C VAL A 67 14.42 5.21 6.71
N ASP A 68 15.21 6.17 7.13
CA ASP A 68 15.09 7.55 6.66
C ASP A 68 16.49 8.15 6.52
N LEU A 69 16.66 9.07 5.58
CA LEU A 69 17.95 9.76 5.39
C LEU A 69 18.12 10.90 6.40
N GLU A 70 17.03 11.31 7.07
CA GLU A 70 17.02 12.26 8.17
C GLU A 70 16.63 11.58 9.50
N PRO A 71 17.20 11.99 10.66
CA PRO A 71 16.87 11.38 11.95
C PRO A 71 15.47 11.72 12.51
N SER A 72 14.87 12.84 12.13
CA SER A 72 13.73 13.46 12.83
C SER A 72 12.56 12.50 13.09
N VAL A 73 12.06 11.83 12.05
CA VAL A 73 10.88 10.97 12.15
C VAL A 73 11.19 9.65 12.87
N ILE A 74 12.42 9.14 12.73
CA ILE A 74 12.85 7.92 13.41
C ILE A 74 13.07 8.17 14.91
N ASP A 75 13.54 9.36 15.28
CA ASP A 75 13.73 9.74 16.68
C ASP A 75 12.39 9.88 17.43
N GLU A 76 11.30 10.23 16.73
CA GLU A 76 9.94 10.15 17.29
C GLU A 76 9.57 8.71 17.68
N ILE A 77 9.94 7.71 16.88
CA ILE A 77 9.72 6.29 17.23
C ILE A 77 10.58 5.89 18.43
N ARG A 78 11.84 6.35 18.48
CA ARG A 78 12.77 6.05 19.59
C ARG A 78 12.35 6.68 20.91
N THR A 79 11.57 7.75 20.88
CA THR A 79 11.10 8.46 22.08
C THR A 79 9.62 8.21 22.39
N GLY A 80 8.86 7.69 21.43
CA GLY A 80 7.42 7.45 21.54
C GLY A 80 7.04 6.23 22.38
N THR A 81 5.74 5.94 22.37
CA THR A 81 5.12 4.87 23.19
C THR A 81 5.72 3.49 22.91
N TYR A 82 6.02 3.21 21.64
CA TYR A 82 6.55 1.93 21.15
C TYR A 82 8.08 1.87 21.07
N ARG A 83 8.80 2.78 21.74
CA ARG A 83 10.28 2.83 21.73
C ARG A 83 10.97 1.52 22.09
N THR A 84 10.36 0.72 22.94
CA THR A 84 10.89 -0.57 23.37
C THR A 84 10.50 -1.70 22.45
N LEU A 85 9.55 -1.53 21.53
CA LEU A 85 9.04 -2.60 20.70
C LEU A 85 10.06 -3.04 19.63
N PHE A 86 10.62 -2.06 18.92
CA PHE A 86 11.55 -2.28 17.81
C PHE A 86 12.98 -2.54 18.29
N HIS A 87 13.74 -3.32 17.51
CA HIS A 87 15.16 -3.46 17.78
C HIS A 87 15.88 -2.17 17.35
N PRO A 88 16.76 -1.56 18.17
CA PRO A 88 17.40 -0.28 17.83
C PRO A 88 18.14 -0.30 16.49
N GLU A 89 18.69 -1.47 16.13
CA GLU A 89 19.40 -1.67 14.87
C GLU A 89 18.49 -1.74 13.63
N GLN A 90 17.18 -1.89 13.82
CA GLN A 90 16.18 -1.82 12.74
C GLN A 90 15.77 -0.37 12.42
N LEU A 91 16.16 0.58 13.27
CA LEU A 91 15.85 2.01 13.13
C LEU A 91 17.08 2.73 12.57
N ILE A 92 17.16 2.80 11.24
CA ILE A 92 18.33 3.25 10.49
C ILE A 92 18.09 4.69 10.02
N ASN A 93 18.93 5.63 10.46
CA ASN A 93 18.86 7.01 10.02
C ASN A 93 20.17 7.49 9.37
N GLY A 94 20.02 8.33 8.34
CA GLY A 94 21.12 9.10 7.78
C GLY A 94 21.39 10.39 8.56
N LYS A 95 22.22 11.25 7.98
CA LYS A 95 22.52 12.59 8.52
C LYS A 95 21.93 13.73 7.69
N GLU A 96 21.75 13.49 6.41
CA GLU A 96 21.29 14.48 5.43
C GLU A 96 20.09 13.92 4.70
N ASP A 97 19.08 14.74 4.49
CA ASP A 97 17.88 14.34 3.76
C ASP A 97 18.10 14.35 2.24
N ALA A 98 17.15 13.74 1.52
CA ALA A 98 17.11 13.81 0.06
C ALA A 98 16.53 15.14 -0.46
N ALA A 99 16.07 16.06 0.39
CA ALA A 99 15.54 17.38 0.03
C ALA A 99 14.50 17.36 -1.12
N ASN A 100 13.59 16.37 -1.10
CA ASN A 100 12.61 16.11 -2.15
C ASN A 100 13.21 15.87 -3.55
N ASN A 101 14.43 15.37 -3.64
CA ASN A 101 15.12 15.07 -4.89
C ASN A 101 15.37 13.55 -5.01
N TYR A 102 14.75 12.93 -6.02
CA TYR A 102 14.96 11.51 -6.36
C TYR A 102 16.45 11.17 -6.52
N ALA A 103 17.20 12.01 -7.23
CA ALA A 103 18.61 11.74 -7.54
C ALA A 103 19.47 11.69 -6.26
N ARG A 104 19.14 12.49 -5.24
CA ARG A 104 19.81 12.40 -3.92
C ARG A 104 19.54 11.07 -3.23
N GLY A 105 18.27 10.64 -3.25
CA GLY A 105 17.84 9.38 -2.66
C GLY A 105 18.41 8.15 -3.38
N HIS A 106 18.65 8.24 -4.69
CA HIS A 106 19.09 7.11 -5.51
C HIS A 106 20.61 7.08 -5.76
N TYR A 107 21.21 8.21 -6.16
CA TYR A 107 22.57 8.27 -6.70
C TYR A 107 23.63 8.77 -5.72
N SER A 108 23.31 9.73 -4.84
CA SER A 108 24.28 10.33 -3.91
C SER A 108 24.11 9.79 -2.49
N ILE A 109 23.24 10.40 -1.68
CA ILE A 109 23.08 10.10 -0.25
C ILE A 109 22.60 8.66 -0.02
N GLY A 110 21.70 8.15 -0.85
CA GLY A 110 21.19 6.79 -0.72
C GLY A 110 22.25 5.70 -0.83
N LYS A 111 23.29 5.92 -1.66
CA LYS A 111 24.39 4.96 -1.82
C LYS A 111 25.24 4.82 -0.56
N GLU A 112 25.27 5.83 0.31
CA GLU A 112 26.05 5.76 1.55
C GLU A 112 25.39 4.82 2.58
N ILE A 113 24.07 4.69 2.55
CA ILE A 113 23.30 3.94 3.56
C ILE A 113 22.78 2.59 3.07
N ILE A 114 22.71 2.37 1.74
CA ILE A 114 22.09 1.17 1.16
C ILE A 114 22.72 -0.13 1.66
N ASP A 115 24.05 -0.20 1.76
CA ASP A 115 24.75 -1.41 2.21
C ASP A 115 24.40 -1.77 3.66
N LEU A 116 24.22 -0.75 4.52
CA LEU A 116 23.77 -0.94 5.89
C LEU A 116 22.35 -1.50 5.93
N VAL A 117 21.44 -0.93 5.14
CA VAL A 117 20.03 -1.37 5.09
C VAL A 117 19.91 -2.80 4.57
N VAL A 118 20.64 -3.13 3.51
CA VAL A 118 20.67 -4.49 2.94
C VAL A 118 21.26 -5.49 3.94
N ASP A 119 22.32 -5.15 4.68
CA ASP A 119 22.87 -6.01 5.74
C ASP A 119 21.85 -6.25 6.87
N ARG A 120 21.08 -5.22 7.26
CA ARG A 120 20.00 -5.37 8.25
C ARG A 120 18.86 -6.24 7.72
N ALA A 121 18.49 -6.06 6.46
CA ALA A 121 17.50 -6.92 5.79
C ALA A 121 17.98 -8.37 5.77
N ARG A 122 19.23 -8.61 5.40
CA ARG A 122 19.86 -9.93 5.39
C ARG A 122 19.77 -10.62 6.75
N LYS A 123 20.22 -9.96 7.82
CA LYS A 123 20.13 -10.49 9.19
C LYS A 123 18.70 -10.89 9.57
N MET A 124 17.71 -10.10 9.16
CA MET A 124 16.31 -10.42 9.42
C MET A 124 15.81 -11.60 8.56
N THR A 125 16.25 -11.68 7.31
CA THR A 125 15.92 -12.82 6.42
C THR A 125 16.51 -14.13 6.94
N GLU A 126 17.73 -14.12 7.48
CA GLU A 126 18.40 -15.30 8.06
C GLU A 126 17.68 -15.83 9.32
N GLN A 127 17.00 -14.94 10.05
CA GLN A 127 16.14 -15.31 11.18
C GLN A 127 14.77 -15.88 10.77
N CYS A 128 14.46 -15.91 9.47
CA CYS A 128 13.21 -16.45 8.95
C CYS A 128 13.39 -17.90 8.50
N SER A 129 12.49 -18.77 8.94
CA SER A 129 12.46 -20.18 8.50
C SER A 129 11.94 -20.35 7.07
N GLY A 130 11.04 -19.46 6.63
CA GLY A 130 10.48 -19.45 5.29
C GLY A 130 9.94 -18.08 4.91
N LEU A 131 10.84 -17.16 4.56
CA LEU A 131 10.50 -15.82 4.07
C LEU A 131 9.60 -15.92 2.83
N GLN A 132 8.43 -15.30 2.90
CA GLN A 132 7.52 -15.14 1.75
C GLN A 132 7.95 -13.96 0.88
N GLY A 133 8.22 -12.81 1.50
CA GLY A 133 8.46 -11.58 0.77
C GLY A 133 8.68 -10.34 1.64
N PHE A 134 8.74 -9.20 0.97
CA PHE A 134 8.90 -7.87 1.55
C PHE A 134 7.63 -7.04 1.33
N LEU A 135 7.24 -6.27 2.34
CA LEU A 135 6.21 -5.24 2.25
C LEU A 135 6.90 -3.89 2.35
N VAL A 136 6.92 -3.10 1.29
CA VAL A 136 7.66 -1.83 1.20
C VAL A 136 6.67 -0.67 1.29
N PHE A 137 6.85 0.20 2.26
CA PHE A 137 5.99 1.36 2.52
C PHE A 137 6.77 2.62 2.20
N HIS A 138 6.28 3.42 1.25
CA HIS A 138 6.98 4.62 0.80
C HIS A 138 6.01 5.64 0.19
N SER A 139 6.55 6.81 -0.19
CA SER A 139 5.82 7.83 -0.96
C SER A 139 6.47 8.04 -2.31
N PHE A 140 5.69 8.33 -3.34
CA PHE A 140 6.22 8.72 -4.64
C PHE A 140 6.76 10.15 -4.67
N GLY A 141 6.22 11.03 -3.83
CA GLY A 141 6.56 12.44 -3.83
C GLY A 141 7.90 12.79 -3.16
N GLY A 142 8.27 12.10 -2.07
CA GLY A 142 9.48 12.44 -1.29
C GLY A 142 10.76 11.88 -1.92
N GLY A 143 11.89 12.58 -1.80
CA GLY A 143 13.17 12.15 -2.39
C GLY A 143 13.71 10.83 -1.83
N THR A 144 13.58 10.61 -0.52
CA THR A 144 13.92 9.33 0.13
C THR A 144 12.91 8.25 -0.27
N GLY A 145 11.61 8.57 -0.22
CA GLY A 145 10.54 7.63 -0.53
C GLY A 145 10.54 7.16 -1.98
N SER A 146 11.01 7.98 -2.92
CA SER A 146 11.11 7.64 -4.34
C SER A 146 12.49 7.05 -4.65
N GLY A 147 13.55 7.84 -4.50
CA GLY A 147 14.91 7.49 -4.89
C GLY A 147 15.49 6.31 -4.13
N PHE A 148 15.45 6.36 -2.80
CA PHE A 148 16.03 5.29 -1.98
C PHE A 148 15.24 3.99 -2.08
N THR A 149 13.90 4.07 -2.20
CA THR A 149 13.07 2.89 -2.44
C THR A 149 13.45 2.20 -3.74
N SER A 150 13.62 2.97 -4.82
CA SER A 150 13.99 2.45 -6.13
C SER A 150 15.34 1.72 -6.07
N LEU A 151 16.35 2.35 -5.45
CA LEU A 151 17.65 1.73 -5.21
C LEU A 151 17.54 0.45 -4.36
N LEU A 152 16.70 0.46 -3.32
CA LEU A 152 16.52 -0.72 -2.48
C LEU A 152 15.84 -1.86 -3.22
N MET A 153 14.83 -1.57 -4.03
CA MET A 153 14.08 -2.55 -4.82
C MET A 153 14.97 -3.26 -5.85
N GLU A 154 15.89 -2.54 -6.48
CA GLU A 154 16.93 -3.13 -7.35
C GLU A 154 17.80 -4.12 -6.56
N ARG A 155 18.32 -3.70 -5.40
CA ARG A 155 19.20 -4.55 -4.56
C ARG A 155 18.47 -5.78 -4.02
N LEU A 156 17.22 -5.62 -3.57
CA LEU A 156 16.39 -6.72 -3.11
C LEU A 156 16.05 -7.69 -4.24
N SER A 157 15.86 -7.20 -5.47
CA SER A 157 15.60 -8.06 -6.64
C SER A 157 16.83 -8.88 -7.03
N VAL A 158 18.04 -8.33 -6.89
CA VAL A 158 19.29 -9.06 -7.13
C VAL A 158 19.50 -10.16 -6.08
N GLU A 159 19.34 -9.85 -4.79
CA GLU A 159 19.62 -10.82 -3.71
C GLU A 159 18.46 -11.80 -3.46
N TYR A 160 17.20 -11.36 -3.65
CA TYR A 160 15.99 -12.10 -3.32
C TYR A 160 14.99 -12.18 -4.50
N SER A 161 15.49 -12.48 -5.70
CA SER A 161 14.69 -12.52 -6.95
C SER A 161 13.41 -13.37 -6.89
N LYS A 162 13.41 -14.48 -6.13
CA LYS A 162 12.25 -15.39 -6.01
C LYS A 162 11.23 -14.98 -4.93
N LYS A 163 11.47 -13.88 -4.22
CA LYS A 163 10.62 -13.44 -3.11
C LYS A 163 9.70 -12.32 -3.58
N SER A 164 8.44 -12.40 -3.17
CA SER A 164 7.44 -11.40 -3.54
C SER A 164 7.76 -10.06 -2.88
N LYS A 165 7.57 -8.97 -3.60
CA LYS A 165 7.75 -7.60 -3.11
C LYS A 165 6.45 -6.85 -3.38
N LEU A 166 5.75 -6.49 -2.31
CA LEU A 166 4.53 -5.70 -2.38
C LEU A 166 4.81 -4.29 -1.90
N GLU A 167 4.27 -3.30 -2.59
CA GLU A 167 4.43 -1.89 -2.23
C GLU A 167 3.12 -1.30 -1.71
N PHE A 168 3.24 -0.41 -0.73
CA PHE A 168 2.18 0.51 -0.32
C PHE A 168 2.71 1.91 -0.58
N SER A 169 2.27 2.48 -1.70
CA SER A 169 2.84 3.71 -2.26
C SER A 169 1.86 4.87 -2.10
N VAL A 170 2.30 5.90 -1.38
CA VAL A 170 1.52 7.13 -1.24
C VAL A 170 1.64 7.96 -2.51
N TYR A 171 0.53 8.08 -3.23
CA TYR A 171 0.39 8.89 -4.43
C TYR A 171 0.26 10.37 -4.07
N PRO A 172 0.98 11.28 -4.76
CA PRO A 172 1.00 12.70 -4.45
C PRO A 172 -0.32 13.39 -4.80
N ALA A 173 -0.81 14.21 -3.87
CA ALA A 173 -2.03 14.99 -4.03
C ALA A 173 -1.71 16.49 -4.07
N PRO A 174 -2.09 17.25 -5.11
CA PRO A 174 -1.72 18.67 -5.23
C PRO A 174 -2.21 19.56 -4.08
N GLN A 175 -3.28 19.17 -3.35
CA GLN A 175 -3.79 19.94 -2.21
C GLN A 175 -2.99 19.75 -0.92
N VAL A 176 -2.30 18.60 -0.79
CA VAL A 176 -1.54 18.19 0.41
C VAL A 176 -0.03 18.12 0.12
N SER A 177 0.35 18.30 -1.14
CA SER A 177 1.71 18.26 -1.65
C SER A 177 2.56 19.36 -1.02
N THR A 178 3.69 18.96 -0.43
CA THR A 178 4.67 19.89 0.15
C THR A 178 5.78 20.24 -0.84
N ALA A 179 5.90 19.50 -1.95
CA ALA A 179 6.98 19.66 -2.91
C ALA A 179 6.49 19.83 -4.35
N VAL A 180 7.01 20.87 -5.03
CA VAL A 180 6.66 21.18 -6.43
C VAL A 180 7.14 20.11 -7.40
N VAL A 181 8.22 19.41 -7.05
CA VAL A 181 8.89 18.40 -7.90
C VAL A 181 8.38 16.97 -7.69
N GLU A 182 7.31 16.78 -6.92
CA GLU A 182 6.71 15.46 -6.71
C GLU A 182 6.36 14.69 -8.01
N PRO A 183 5.87 15.33 -9.09
CA PRO A 183 5.63 14.61 -10.34
C PRO A 183 6.90 13.99 -10.94
N TYR A 184 8.05 14.68 -10.88
CA TYR A 184 9.32 14.10 -11.32
C TYR A 184 9.71 12.88 -10.51
N ASN A 185 9.68 13.02 -9.18
CA ASN A 185 10.02 11.92 -8.28
C ASN A 185 9.12 10.69 -8.50
N SER A 186 7.84 10.94 -8.78
CA SER A 186 6.85 9.89 -8.99
C SER A 186 7.03 9.13 -10.30
N ILE A 187 7.33 9.84 -11.41
CA ILE A 187 7.65 9.18 -12.69
C ILE A 187 8.91 8.34 -12.57
N LEU A 188 9.98 8.94 -12.01
CA LEU A 188 11.29 8.28 -11.91
C LEU A 188 11.23 7.01 -11.05
N THR A 189 10.60 7.09 -9.87
CA THR A 189 10.47 5.90 -9.02
C THR A 189 9.60 4.85 -9.67
N THR A 190 8.47 5.21 -10.27
CA THR A 190 7.58 4.25 -10.93
C THR A 190 8.32 3.52 -12.04
N HIS A 191 9.05 4.24 -12.89
CA HIS A 191 9.85 3.65 -13.97
C HIS A 191 10.84 2.60 -13.44
N THR A 192 11.66 2.97 -12.46
CA THR A 192 12.68 2.06 -11.91
C THR A 192 12.12 0.92 -11.07
N THR A 193 10.99 1.09 -10.37
CA THR A 193 10.40 0.02 -9.55
C THR A 193 9.47 -0.90 -10.33
N LEU A 194 9.04 -0.52 -11.54
CA LEU A 194 8.06 -1.26 -12.34
C LEU A 194 8.49 -2.71 -12.62
N GLU A 195 9.79 -2.95 -12.85
CA GLU A 195 10.32 -4.30 -13.10
C GLU A 195 10.62 -5.09 -11.81
N HIS A 196 10.61 -4.41 -10.68
CA HIS A 196 11.04 -4.96 -9.38
C HIS A 196 9.88 -5.18 -8.42
N SER A 197 8.73 -4.53 -8.62
CA SER A 197 7.54 -4.71 -7.80
C SER A 197 6.64 -5.81 -8.37
N ASP A 198 6.12 -6.68 -7.52
CA ASP A 198 5.15 -7.70 -7.94
C ASP A 198 3.71 -7.18 -7.90
N CYS A 199 3.41 -6.25 -6.99
CA CYS A 199 2.11 -5.59 -6.86
C CYS A 199 2.21 -4.36 -5.94
N SER A 200 1.67 -3.24 -6.40
CA SER A 200 1.80 -1.93 -5.75
C SER A 200 0.41 -1.33 -5.44
N PHE A 201 0.10 -1.24 -4.15
CA PHE A 201 -1.13 -0.64 -3.66
C PHE A 201 -0.97 0.87 -3.58
N MET A 202 -1.61 1.57 -4.51
CA MET A 202 -1.60 3.02 -4.54
C MET A 202 -2.59 3.60 -3.54
N VAL A 203 -2.14 4.63 -2.84
CA VAL A 203 -2.91 5.32 -1.80
C VAL A 203 -2.83 6.82 -2.04
N ASP A 204 -3.92 7.42 -2.47
CA ASP A 204 -4.02 8.85 -2.78
C ASP A 204 -4.39 9.66 -1.52
N ASN A 205 -3.50 10.57 -1.14
CA ASN A 205 -3.72 11.46 -0.01
C ASN A 205 -5.00 12.31 -0.18
N GLU A 206 -5.35 12.71 -1.39
CA GLU A 206 -6.54 13.53 -1.65
C GLU A 206 -7.82 12.72 -1.42
N ALA A 207 -7.83 11.47 -1.86
CA ALA A 207 -8.97 10.57 -1.69
C ALA A 207 -9.23 10.30 -0.20
N ILE A 208 -8.17 10.01 0.56
CA ILE A 208 -8.28 9.75 2.00
C ILE A 208 -8.69 11.03 2.74
N TYR A 209 -8.15 12.19 2.36
CA TYR A 209 -8.54 13.47 2.94
C TYR A 209 -10.05 13.73 2.78
N ASP A 210 -10.58 13.53 1.58
CA ASP A 210 -12.01 13.68 1.30
C ASP A 210 -12.87 12.67 2.07
N ILE A 211 -12.41 11.43 2.21
CA ILE A 211 -13.07 10.41 3.01
C ILE A 211 -13.10 10.80 4.49
N CYS A 212 -11.99 11.25 5.06
CA CYS A 212 -11.93 11.71 6.44
C CYS A 212 -12.86 12.92 6.67
N ASN A 213 -12.90 13.87 5.76
CA ASN A 213 -13.78 15.03 5.87
C ASN A 213 -15.26 14.65 5.78
N ARG A 214 -15.62 13.83 4.79
CA ARG A 214 -17.02 13.49 4.51
C ARG A 214 -17.61 12.45 5.46
N ASN A 215 -16.86 11.38 5.75
CA ASN A 215 -17.38 10.23 6.47
C ASN A 215 -17.07 10.28 7.97
N LEU A 216 -15.94 10.90 8.35
CA LEU A 216 -15.53 11.03 9.76
C LEU A 216 -15.85 12.41 10.35
N ASP A 217 -16.43 13.32 9.57
CA ASP A 217 -16.78 14.70 9.96
C ASP A 217 -15.59 15.51 10.49
N ILE A 218 -14.38 15.26 9.94
CA ILE A 218 -13.15 15.96 10.32
C ILE A 218 -12.89 17.09 9.33
N GLU A 219 -13.14 18.34 9.71
CA GLU A 219 -12.97 19.50 8.80
C GLU A 219 -11.54 19.66 8.25
N ARG A 220 -10.52 19.33 9.07
CA ARG A 220 -9.10 19.43 8.71
C ARG A 220 -8.34 18.17 9.13
N PRO A 221 -8.40 17.09 8.33
CA PRO A 221 -7.65 15.87 8.59
C PRO A 221 -6.14 16.12 8.68
N THR A 222 -5.50 15.56 9.71
CA THR A 222 -4.05 15.55 9.90
C THR A 222 -3.44 14.25 9.36
N TYR A 223 -2.11 14.19 9.21
CA TYR A 223 -1.41 12.95 8.85
C TYR A 223 -1.70 11.80 9.82
N THR A 224 -1.97 12.07 11.10
CA THR A 224 -2.38 11.02 12.05
C THR A 224 -3.73 10.42 11.68
N ASN A 225 -4.70 11.23 11.24
CA ASN A 225 -6.02 10.73 10.82
C ASN A 225 -5.90 9.90 9.53
N LEU A 226 -5.16 10.44 8.54
CA LEU A 226 -4.88 9.77 7.27
C LEU A 226 -4.19 8.41 7.51
N ASN A 227 -3.10 8.39 8.28
CA ASN A 227 -2.31 7.19 8.55
C ASN A 227 -3.06 6.13 9.36
N ARG A 228 -4.01 6.51 10.23
CA ARG A 228 -4.88 5.56 10.93
C ARG A 228 -5.84 4.86 9.98
N LEU A 229 -6.40 5.58 9.01
CA LEU A 229 -7.25 4.98 7.98
C LEU A 229 -6.43 4.06 7.06
N ILE A 230 -5.25 4.51 6.64
CA ILE A 230 -4.29 3.67 5.89
C ILE A 230 -3.94 2.40 6.69
N GLY A 231 -3.67 2.53 7.98
CA GLY A 231 -3.38 1.40 8.87
C GLY A 231 -4.48 0.35 8.89
N GLN A 232 -5.76 0.75 8.88
CA GLN A 232 -6.90 -0.18 8.80
C GLN A 232 -6.95 -0.96 7.48
N ILE A 233 -6.63 -0.28 6.38
CA ILE A 233 -6.59 -0.85 5.05
C ILE A 233 -5.44 -1.86 4.95
N VAL A 234 -4.22 -1.43 5.29
CA VAL A 234 -3.04 -2.28 5.33
C VAL A 234 -3.27 -3.48 6.25
N SER A 235 -3.92 -3.27 7.40
CA SER A 235 -4.30 -4.35 8.30
C SER A 235 -5.27 -5.34 7.66
N SER A 236 -6.22 -4.86 6.87
CA SER A 236 -7.18 -5.72 6.15
C SER A 236 -6.54 -6.51 5.01
N VAL A 237 -5.58 -5.90 4.29
CA VAL A 237 -4.79 -6.57 3.24
C VAL A 237 -3.88 -7.63 3.84
N THR A 238 -3.18 -7.33 4.95
CA THR A 238 -2.25 -8.26 5.59
C THR A 238 -2.93 -9.24 6.57
N ALA A 239 -4.24 -9.10 6.81
CA ALA A 239 -4.97 -9.93 7.78
C ALA A 239 -4.87 -11.43 7.43
N SER A 240 -4.89 -11.78 6.15
CA SER A 240 -4.76 -13.17 5.68
C SER A 240 -3.39 -13.79 6.01
N LEU A 241 -2.36 -12.97 6.21
CA LEU A 241 -1.00 -13.39 6.54
C LEU A 241 -0.79 -13.51 8.06
N ARG A 242 -1.60 -12.78 8.85
CA ARG A 242 -1.46 -12.67 10.32
C ARG A 242 -2.45 -13.55 11.08
N PHE A 243 -3.58 -13.87 10.48
CA PHE A 243 -4.65 -14.67 11.08
C PHE A 243 -5.00 -15.86 10.21
N ASN A 244 -5.44 -16.94 10.86
CA ASN A 244 -6.08 -18.04 10.17
C ASN A 244 -7.51 -17.61 9.76
N GLY A 245 -7.76 -17.49 8.46
CA GLY A 245 -9.07 -17.32 7.86
C GLY A 245 -9.57 -18.60 7.19
N ALA A 246 -10.84 -18.59 6.76
CA ALA A 246 -11.42 -19.69 6.00
C ALA A 246 -10.86 -19.77 4.57
N LEU A 247 -10.37 -18.64 4.05
CA LEU A 247 -9.74 -18.52 2.74
C LEU A 247 -8.59 -17.52 2.87
N ASN A 248 -7.39 -18.05 3.09
CA ASN A 248 -6.17 -17.25 3.26
C ASN A 248 -5.58 -16.95 1.89
N VAL A 249 -5.30 -15.67 1.64
CA VAL A 249 -4.56 -15.20 0.47
C VAL A 249 -3.09 -15.04 0.88
N ASP A 250 -2.20 -15.88 0.35
CA ASP A 250 -0.74 -15.72 0.47
C ASP A 250 -0.24 -14.54 -0.40
N LEU A 251 0.99 -14.04 -0.15
CA LEU A 251 1.59 -12.96 -0.98
C LEU A 251 1.62 -13.30 -2.48
N ILE A 252 1.98 -14.53 -2.83
CA ILE A 252 2.01 -15.02 -4.22
C ILE A 252 0.60 -15.09 -4.81
N GLU A 253 -0.40 -15.33 -3.97
CA GLU A 253 -1.79 -15.35 -4.41
C GLU A 253 -2.31 -13.94 -4.69
N PHE A 254 -1.80 -12.88 -4.03
CA PHE A 254 -2.13 -11.50 -4.45
C PHE A 254 -1.69 -11.23 -5.88
N GLN A 255 -0.45 -11.60 -6.24
CA GLN A 255 0.04 -11.46 -7.61
C GLN A 255 -0.81 -12.29 -8.58
N THR A 256 -1.03 -13.57 -8.28
CA THR A 256 -1.78 -14.48 -9.16
C THR A 256 -3.25 -14.07 -9.33
N ASN A 257 -3.87 -13.48 -8.30
CA ASN A 257 -5.28 -13.11 -8.33
C ASN A 257 -5.53 -11.69 -8.85
N LEU A 258 -4.61 -10.75 -8.64
CA LEU A 258 -4.81 -9.33 -8.97
C LEU A 258 -4.02 -8.86 -10.17
N VAL A 259 -2.92 -9.53 -10.54
CA VAL A 259 -1.96 -9.04 -11.55
C VAL A 259 -2.01 -9.97 -12.77
N PRO A 260 -2.84 -9.68 -13.78
CA PRO A 260 -2.92 -10.49 -14.99
C PRO A 260 -1.69 -10.33 -15.89
N TYR A 261 -1.13 -9.12 -15.92
CA TYR A 261 0.06 -8.76 -16.69
C TYR A 261 1.10 -8.15 -15.76
N PRO A 262 2.40 -8.54 -15.85
CA PRO A 262 3.42 -8.07 -14.93
C PRO A 262 3.54 -6.55 -14.80
N ARG A 263 3.33 -5.78 -15.88
CA ARG A 263 3.37 -4.30 -15.85
C ARG A 263 2.12 -3.67 -15.24
N ILE A 264 0.97 -4.35 -15.27
CA ILE A 264 -0.33 -3.85 -14.79
C ILE A 264 -0.57 -4.38 -13.37
N HIS A 265 0.29 -3.97 -12.44
CA HIS A 265 0.30 -4.48 -11.07
C HIS A 265 -0.16 -3.46 -10.02
N PHE A 266 -0.99 -2.49 -10.41
CA PHE A 266 -1.47 -1.41 -9.53
C PHE A 266 -2.97 -1.58 -9.18
N PRO A 267 -3.32 -2.47 -8.23
CA PRO A 267 -4.71 -2.61 -7.80
C PRO A 267 -5.19 -1.38 -7.02
N LEU A 268 -6.40 -0.94 -7.35
CA LEU A 268 -7.15 0.05 -6.58
C LEU A 268 -7.63 -0.57 -5.27
N THR A 269 -7.43 0.16 -4.17
CA THR A 269 -7.94 -0.24 -2.86
C THR A 269 -9.19 0.54 -2.49
N THR A 270 -10.20 -0.12 -1.94
CA THR A 270 -11.43 0.48 -1.42
C THR A 270 -11.79 -0.16 -0.09
N TYR A 271 -12.22 0.63 0.89
CA TYR A 271 -12.55 0.11 2.22
C TYR A 271 -13.94 0.56 2.65
N ALA A 272 -14.70 -0.37 3.21
CA ALA A 272 -16.01 -0.09 3.77
C ALA A 272 -16.30 -0.97 4.99
N PRO A 273 -17.00 -0.48 6.01
CA PRO A 273 -17.51 0.88 6.12
C PRO A 273 -16.50 1.83 6.78
N ILE A 274 -16.64 3.12 6.49
CA ILE A 274 -15.88 4.20 7.14
C ILE A 274 -16.90 5.08 7.85
N ILE A 275 -17.01 4.91 9.17
CA ILE A 275 -18.03 5.57 10.00
C ILE A 275 -17.34 6.21 11.21
N SER A 276 -17.76 7.43 11.55
CA SER A 276 -17.30 8.12 12.77
C SER A 276 -17.79 7.43 14.04
N ALA A 277 -17.02 7.53 15.13
CA ALA A 277 -17.39 6.97 16.43
C ALA A 277 -18.78 7.42 16.92
N GLU A 278 -19.23 8.62 16.53
CA GLU A 278 -20.53 9.19 16.92
C GLU A 278 -21.71 8.57 16.13
N LYS A 279 -21.53 8.33 14.83
CA LYS A 279 -22.58 7.79 13.94
C LYS A 279 -22.83 6.29 14.12
N ALA A 280 -21.90 5.57 14.74
CA ALA A 280 -21.89 4.11 14.87
C ALA A 280 -23.12 3.52 15.58
N TYR A 281 -23.77 4.27 16.48
CA TYR A 281 -24.90 3.76 17.26
C TYR A 281 -26.21 3.69 16.44
N HIS A 282 -26.25 4.35 15.29
CA HIS A 282 -27.47 4.50 14.50
C HIS A 282 -27.58 3.51 13.33
N GLU A 283 -26.48 2.89 12.91
CA GLU A 283 -26.43 2.09 11.68
C GLU A 283 -25.72 0.75 11.91
N GLN A 284 -26.45 -0.36 11.69
CA GLN A 284 -25.84 -1.68 11.55
C GLN A 284 -25.81 -2.04 10.06
N LEU A 285 -24.63 -2.01 9.47
CA LEU A 285 -24.46 -2.33 8.05
C LEU A 285 -24.40 -3.85 7.84
N SER A 286 -25.25 -4.33 6.94
CA SER A 286 -25.29 -5.71 6.48
C SER A 286 -24.17 -6.01 5.48
N VAL A 287 -23.91 -7.30 5.21
CA VAL A 287 -22.89 -7.71 4.21
C VAL A 287 -23.18 -7.10 2.83
N PRO A 288 -24.42 -7.16 2.28
CA PRO A 288 -24.70 -6.54 0.99
C PRO A 288 -24.47 -5.03 0.95
N GLU A 289 -24.76 -4.31 2.03
CA GLU A 289 -24.55 -2.84 2.10
C GLU A 289 -23.08 -2.48 2.05
N ILE A 290 -22.24 -3.13 2.87
CA ILE A 290 -20.79 -2.87 2.84
C ILE A 290 -20.16 -3.30 1.51
N THR A 291 -20.64 -4.39 0.90
CA THR A 291 -20.17 -4.81 -0.43
C THR A 291 -20.55 -3.79 -1.50
N ASN A 292 -21.76 -3.23 -1.44
CA ASN A 292 -22.18 -2.18 -2.37
C ASN A 292 -21.34 -0.91 -2.21
N ALA A 293 -21.04 -0.52 -0.96
CA ALA A 293 -20.21 0.63 -0.66
C ALA A 293 -18.79 0.52 -1.24
N CYS A 294 -18.25 -0.69 -1.44
CA CYS A 294 -16.96 -0.87 -2.12
C CYS A 294 -16.98 -0.48 -3.61
N PHE A 295 -18.14 -0.45 -4.26
CA PHE A 295 -18.25 -0.04 -5.66
C PHE A 295 -18.63 1.44 -5.82
N GLU A 296 -18.74 2.17 -4.70
CA GLU A 296 -18.98 3.60 -4.73
C GLU A 296 -17.65 4.36 -4.86
N PHE A 297 -17.62 5.31 -5.80
CA PHE A 297 -16.47 6.18 -6.03
C PHE A 297 -16.01 6.93 -4.77
N SER A 298 -16.95 7.25 -3.89
CA SER A 298 -16.73 8.00 -2.65
C SER A 298 -15.83 7.30 -1.63
N ASN A 299 -15.68 5.97 -1.71
CA ASN A 299 -14.93 5.17 -0.74
C ASN A 299 -13.58 4.67 -1.26
N GLN A 300 -13.23 5.02 -2.51
CA GLN A 300 -12.00 4.60 -3.18
C GLN A 300 -10.79 5.37 -2.65
N MET A 301 -9.66 4.68 -2.56
CA MET A 301 -8.41 5.25 -2.05
C MET A 301 -7.59 5.94 -3.12
N VAL A 302 -8.03 5.92 -4.38
CA VAL A 302 -7.44 6.69 -5.48
C VAL A 302 -8.57 7.33 -6.25
N LYS A 303 -8.42 8.62 -6.60
CA LYS A 303 -9.41 9.32 -7.42
C LYS A 303 -9.33 8.87 -8.88
N CYS A 304 -10.10 7.86 -9.25
CA CYS A 304 -10.33 7.45 -10.64
C CYS A 304 -11.76 6.96 -10.80
N ASP A 305 -12.43 7.26 -11.92
CA ASP A 305 -13.81 6.80 -12.13
C ASP A 305 -13.83 5.37 -12.71
N PRO A 306 -14.16 4.32 -11.93
CA PRO A 306 -14.12 2.95 -12.44
C PRO A 306 -15.15 2.68 -13.52
N ARG A 307 -16.17 3.54 -13.66
CA ARG A 307 -17.19 3.40 -14.71
C ARG A 307 -16.64 3.70 -16.10
N ARG A 308 -15.49 4.38 -16.17
CA ARG A 308 -14.76 4.66 -17.41
C ARG A 308 -13.71 3.60 -17.73
N GLY A 309 -13.48 2.66 -16.81
CA GLY A 309 -12.55 1.56 -16.99
C GLY A 309 -13.27 0.21 -16.99
N LYS A 310 -12.46 -0.84 -17.12
CA LYS A 310 -12.89 -2.23 -16.98
C LYS A 310 -12.13 -2.87 -15.83
N TYR A 311 -12.80 -3.78 -15.13
CA TYR A 311 -12.20 -4.59 -14.08
C TYR A 311 -11.52 -5.82 -14.68
N MET A 312 -10.25 -6.02 -14.35
CA MET A 312 -9.50 -7.23 -14.69
C MET A 312 -9.62 -8.28 -13.59
N ALA A 313 -9.56 -7.82 -12.34
CA ALA A 313 -9.63 -8.67 -11.16
C ALA A 313 -10.25 -7.92 -9.98
N CYS A 314 -10.95 -8.63 -9.11
CA CYS A 314 -11.54 -8.07 -7.90
C CYS A 314 -11.43 -9.08 -6.74
N CYS A 315 -10.80 -8.68 -5.64
CA CYS A 315 -10.68 -9.45 -4.42
C CYS A 315 -11.40 -8.73 -3.28
N LEU A 316 -12.33 -9.41 -2.62
CA LEU A 316 -13.07 -8.89 -1.48
C LEU A 316 -12.58 -9.59 -0.20
N LEU A 317 -11.90 -8.83 0.66
CA LEU A 317 -11.35 -9.29 1.93
C LEU A 317 -12.27 -8.85 3.06
N TYR A 318 -13.15 -9.75 3.50
CA TYR A 318 -14.08 -9.53 4.59
C TYR A 318 -13.43 -9.81 5.95
N ARG A 319 -13.78 -9.01 6.94
CA ARG A 319 -13.39 -9.18 8.35
C ARG A 319 -14.60 -9.09 9.27
N GLY A 320 -14.65 -9.96 10.29
CA GLY A 320 -15.65 -9.95 11.35
C GLY A 320 -16.80 -10.94 11.14
N ASP A 321 -17.97 -10.57 11.65
CA ASP A 321 -19.19 -11.39 11.57
C ASP A 321 -19.78 -11.39 10.15
N VAL A 322 -19.27 -12.30 9.32
CA VAL A 322 -19.60 -12.41 7.89
C VAL A 322 -19.93 -13.84 7.54
N VAL A 323 -21.13 -14.06 7.01
CA VAL A 323 -21.61 -15.37 6.57
C VAL A 323 -21.28 -15.56 5.08
N PRO A 324 -20.59 -16.64 4.66
CA PRO A 324 -20.21 -16.85 3.25
C PRO A 324 -21.40 -16.86 2.27
N LYS A 325 -22.58 -17.31 2.73
CA LYS A 325 -23.82 -17.30 1.94
C LYS A 325 -24.23 -15.87 1.54
N ASP A 326 -24.14 -14.93 2.48
CA ASP A 326 -24.53 -13.54 2.25
C ASP A 326 -23.53 -12.83 1.33
N VAL A 327 -22.24 -13.18 1.43
CA VAL A 327 -21.21 -12.70 0.52
C VAL A 327 -21.49 -13.14 -0.92
N ASN A 328 -21.80 -14.42 -1.13
CA ASN A 328 -22.13 -14.94 -2.46
C ASN A 328 -23.40 -14.28 -3.04
N ALA A 329 -24.42 -14.03 -2.21
CA ALA A 329 -25.62 -13.31 -2.62
C ALA A 329 -25.32 -11.85 -2.98
N ALA A 330 -24.48 -11.16 -2.19
CA ALA A 330 -24.06 -9.79 -2.47
C ALA A 330 -23.27 -9.71 -3.78
N ILE A 331 -22.31 -10.61 -4.02
CA ILE A 331 -21.53 -10.66 -5.26
C ILE A 331 -22.44 -10.96 -6.46
N ALA A 332 -23.41 -11.87 -6.33
CA ALA A 332 -24.38 -12.14 -7.38
C ALA A 332 -25.20 -10.88 -7.75
N ALA A 333 -25.60 -10.09 -6.75
CA ALA A 333 -26.30 -8.82 -6.97
C ALA A 333 -25.40 -7.74 -7.59
N ILE A 334 -24.12 -7.70 -7.25
CA ILE A 334 -23.14 -6.80 -7.87
C ILE A 334 -22.92 -7.14 -9.34
N LYS A 335 -22.81 -8.43 -9.68
CA LYS A 335 -22.60 -8.89 -11.07
C LYS A 335 -23.74 -8.55 -12.02
N THR A 336 -24.96 -8.32 -11.53
CA THR A 336 -26.09 -7.91 -12.39
C THR A 336 -26.10 -6.42 -12.70
N ARG A 337 -25.24 -5.61 -12.05
CA ARG A 337 -25.15 -4.16 -12.28
C ARG A 337 -24.38 -3.87 -13.56
N ARG A 338 -25.03 -3.21 -14.50
CA ARG A 338 -24.43 -2.79 -15.79
C ARG A 338 -23.27 -1.80 -15.65
N SER A 339 -23.16 -1.11 -14.52
CA SER A 339 -22.09 -0.15 -14.25
C SER A 339 -20.74 -0.81 -13.94
N ILE A 340 -20.71 -2.13 -13.71
CA ILE A 340 -19.50 -2.88 -13.37
C ILE A 340 -19.19 -3.77 -14.56
N GLN A 341 -18.21 -3.34 -15.35
CA GLN A 341 -17.80 -4.06 -16.56
C GLN A 341 -16.47 -4.76 -16.28
N PHE A 342 -16.45 -6.06 -16.52
CA PHE A 342 -15.21 -6.85 -16.52
C PHE A 342 -14.70 -6.97 -17.95
N VAL A 343 -13.39 -7.17 -18.09
CA VAL A 343 -12.77 -7.55 -19.36
C VAL A 343 -13.30 -8.90 -19.87
N ASP A 344 -13.41 -9.06 -21.19
CA ASP A 344 -14.02 -10.23 -21.84
C ASP A 344 -13.37 -11.56 -21.43
N TRP A 345 -12.06 -11.56 -21.25
CA TRP A 345 -11.27 -12.74 -20.90
C TRP A 345 -11.30 -13.08 -19.40
N CYS A 346 -11.92 -12.24 -18.55
CA CYS A 346 -12.09 -12.50 -17.10
C CYS A 346 -13.55 -12.30 -16.63
N PRO A 347 -14.50 -13.14 -17.09
CA PRO A 347 -15.93 -12.94 -16.79
C PRO A 347 -16.32 -13.25 -15.33
N THR A 348 -15.46 -13.92 -14.55
CA THR A 348 -15.75 -14.29 -13.15
C THR A 348 -14.64 -13.87 -12.18
N GLY A 349 -14.14 -12.64 -12.31
CA GLY A 349 -12.96 -12.14 -11.59
C GLY A 349 -13.09 -11.86 -10.08
N PHE A 350 -14.08 -12.41 -9.37
CA PHE A 350 -14.25 -12.19 -7.93
C PHE A 350 -13.55 -13.27 -7.09
N LYS A 351 -12.63 -12.84 -6.23
CA LYS A 351 -12.02 -13.65 -5.17
C LYS A 351 -12.51 -13.16 -3.81
N VAL A 352 -12.66 -14.08 -2.86
CA VAL A 352 -13.26 -13.77 -1.56
C VAL A 352 -12.37 -14.33 -0.45
N GLY A 353 -11.84 -13.45 0.40
CA GLY A 353 -11.21 -13.80 1.67
C GLY A 353 -12.16 -13.49 2.83
N ILE A 354 -12.24 -14.39 3.83
CA ILE A 354 -13.04 -14.15 5.04
C ILE A 354 -12.20 -14.47 6.27
N ASN A 355 -12.04 -13.46 7.12
CA ASN A 355 -11.46 -13.57 8.45
C ASN A 355 -12.55 -13.26 9.49
N TYR A 356 -12.80 -14.19 10.41
CA TYR A 356 -13.85 -14.04 11.42
C TYR A 356 -13.51 -13.09 12.57
N GLN A 357 -12.26 -12.64 12.66
CA GLN A 357 -11.89 -11.65 13.67
C GLN A 357 -12.41 -10.26 13.29
N PRO A 358 -13.14 -9.58 14.20
CA PRO A 358 -13.65 -8.24 13.93
C PRO A 358 -12.49 -7.24 13.74
N PRO A 359 -12.68 -6.19 12.91
CA PRO A 359 -11.72 -5.10 12.81
C PRO A 359 -11.47 -4.46 14.17
N THR A 360 -10.20 -4.26 14.51
CA THR A 360 -9.82 -3.54 15.74
C THR A 360 -9.61 -2.07 15.41
N VAL A 361 -10.05 -1.18 16.30
CA VAL A 361 -9.80 0.25 16.16
C VAL A 361 -8.83 0.72 17.25
N VAL A 362 -8.00 1.70 16.89
CA VAL A 362 -7.07 2.33 17.83
C VAL A 362 -7.85 3.14 18.86
N PRO A 363 -7.58 2.98 20.17
CA PRO A 363 -8.19 3.84 21.20
C PRO A 363 -7.89 5.32 20.94
N GLY A 364 -8.93 6.17 20.96
CA GLY A 364 -8.79 7.58 20.59
C GLY A 364 -8.60 7.81 19.08
N GLY A 365 -8.90 6.80 18.26
CA GLY A 365 -9.06 6.93 16.82
C GLY A 365 -10.45 7.43 16.42
N ASP A 366 -10.56 7.87 15.17
CA ASP A 366 -11.76 8.52 14.63
C ASP A 366 -12.81 7.50 14.15
N LEU A 367 -12.38 6.26 13.92
CA LEU A 367 -13.21 5.17 13.40
C LEU A 367 -14.00 4.47 14.50
N ALA A 368 -15.26 4.21 14.19
CA ALA A 368 -16.15 3.40 15.01
C ALA A 368 -15.74 1.93 15.08
N LYS A 369 -16.07 1.28 16.20
CA LYS A 369 -16.04 -0.17 16.29
C LYS A 369 -17.18 -0.75 15.45
N VAL A 370 -16.82 -1.54 14.45
CA VAL A 370 -17.77 -2.22 13.56
C VAL A 370 -17.67 -3.73 13.72
N GLN A 371 -18.80 -4.43 13.57
CA GLN A 371 -18.84 -5.89 13.65
C GLN A 371 -18.28 -6.56 12.40
N ARG A 372 -18.29 -5.85 11.27
CA ARG A 372 -17.85 -6.33 9.97
C ARG A 372 -17.31 -5.20 9.11
N ALA A 373 -16.31 -5.52 8.30
CA ALA A 373 -15.76 -4.64 7.29
C ALA A 373 -15.31 -5.45 6.06
N VAL A 374 -15.07 -4.76 4.96
CA VAL A 374 -14.59 -5.31 3.71
C VAL A 374 -13.55 -4.37 3.11
N CYS A 375 -12.42 -4.95 2.70
CA CYS A 375 -11.43 -4.29 1.87
C CYS A 375 -11.51 -4.91 0.47
N MET A 376 -11.85 -4.10 -0.52
CA MET A 376 -11.84 -4.50 -1.92
C MET A 376 -10.51 -4.09 -2.55
N LEU A 377 -9.85 -5.05 -3.19
CA LEU A 377 -8.68 -4.84 -4.04
C LEU A 377 -9.10 -5.15 -5.46
N SER A 378 -9.13 -4.14 -6.32
CA SER A 378 -9.61 -4.30 -7.68
C SER A 378 -8.60 -3.75 -8.67
N ASN A 379 -8.13 -4.60 -9.58
CA ASN A 379 -7.31 -4.14 -10.69
C ASN A 379 -8.24 -3.65 -11.80
N THR A 380 -8.19 -2.36 -12.09
CA THR A 380 -9.07 -1.69 -13.05
C THR A 380 -8.26 -0.76 -13.95
N THR A 381 -8.61 -0.71 -15.23
CA THR A 381 -7.96 0.20 -16.18
C THR A 381 -8.22 1.67 -15.89
N ALA A 382 -9.20 1.99 -15.03
CA ALA A 382 -9.48 3.37 -14.62
C ALA A 382 -8.30 4.02 -13.89
N ILE A 383 -7.39 3.25 -13.30
CA ILE A 383 -6.20 3.79 -12.63
C ILE A 383 -5.27 4.53 -13.59
N ALA A 384 -5.37 4.28 -14.91
CA ALA A 384 -4.69 5.05 -15.95
C ALA A 384 -4.99 6.56 -15.87
N GLU A 385 -6.17 6.97 -15.39
CA GLU A 385 -6.48 8.39 -15.17
C GLU A 385 -5.56 9.03 -14.12
N ALA A 386 -5.05 8.26 -13.15
CA ALA A 386 -4.10 8.76 -12.16
C ALA A 386 -2.70 8.96 -12.76
N TRP A 387 -2.28 8.06 -13.66
CA TRP A 387 -1.04 8.18 -14.41
C TRP A 387 -1.08 9.39 -15.37
N ALA A 388 -2.15 9.53 -16.14
CA ALA A 388 -2.32 10.65 -17.08
C ALA A 388 -2.26 12.03 -16.41
N ARG A 389 -2.81 12.17 -15.19
CA ARG A 389 -2.70 13.42 -14.42
C ARG A 389 -1.28 13.72 -13.99
N LEU A 390 -0.50 12.69 -13.68
CA LEU A 390 0.88 12.81 -13.24
C LEU A 390 1.79 13.15 -14.43
N ASP A 391 1.61 12.44 -15.54
CA ASP A 391 2.28 12.66 -16.82
C ASP A 391 2.04 14.08 -17.34
N HIS A 392 0.79 14.55 -17.30
CA HIS A 392 0.49 15.92 -17.70
C HIS A 392 1.27 16.97 -16.89
N LYS A 393 1.39 16.78 -15.57
CA LYS A 393 2.16 17.70 -14.71
C LYS A 393 3.66 17.60 -14.99
N PHE A 394 4.16 16.40 -15.22
CA PHE A 394 5.54 16.17 -15.62
C PHE A 394 5.86 16.92 -16.92
N ASP A 395 5.03 16.75 -17.95
CA ASP A 395 5.23 17.33 -19.28
C ASP A 395 5.26 18.86 -19.21
N LEU A 396 4.38 19.48 -18.42
CA LEU A 396 4.37 20.93 -18.21
C LEU A 396 5.68 21.46 -17.61
N MET A 397 6.26 20.76 -16.64
CA MET A 397 7.51 21.16 -15.99
C MET A 397 8.72 20.86 -16.87
N TYR A 398 8.75 19.67 -17.48
CA TYR A 398 9.89 19.18 -18.27
C TYR A 398 10.02 19.94 -19.59
N ALA A 399 8.92 20.38 -20.21
CA ALA A 399 8.93 21.23 -21.39
C ALA A 399 9.69 22.56 -21.17
N LYS A 400 9.81 23.03 -19.92
CA LYS A 400 10.59 24.21 -19.54
C LYS A 400 11.93 23.87 -18.89
N ARG A 401 12.27 22.58 -18.78
CA ARG A 401 13.40 22.06 -17.99
C ARG A 401 13.44 22.66 -16.57
N ALA A 402 12.26 22.92 -16.00
CA ALA A 402 12.16 23.48 -14.66
C ALA A 402 12.70 22.44 -13.67
N PHE A 403 13.53 22.89 -12.72
CA PHE A 403 14.14 22.07 -11.66
C PHE A 403 15.05 20.90 -12.08
N VAL A 404 15.23 20.61 -13.37
CA VAL A 404 16.05 19.48 -13.87
C VAL A 404 17.50 19.54 -13.40
N HIS A 405 18.08 20.75 -13.30
CA HIS A 405 19.45 20.95 -12.83
C HIS A 405 19.73 20.43 -11.42
N TRP A 406 18.71 20.34 -10.55
CA TRP A 406 18.86 19.75 -9.21
C TRP A 406 19.11 18.25 -9.27
N TYR A 407 18.54 17.55 -10.26
CA TYR A 407 18.69 16.11 -10.44
C TYR A 407 20.03 15.80 -11.11
N VAL A 408 20.35 16.53 -12.19
CA VAL A 408 21.62 16.37 -12.91
C VAL A 408 22.82 16.72 -12.03
N GLY A 409 22.69 17.71 -11.15
CA GLY A 409 23.73 18.08 -10.17
C GLY A 409 24.05 16.99 -9.16
N GLU A 410 23.19 15.98 -9.00
CA GLU A 410 23.33 14.88 -8.04
C GLU A 410 23.73 13.56 -8.71
N GLY A 411 24.16 13.63 -9.99
CA GLY A 411 24.75 12.50 -10.72
C GLY A 411 23.76 11.68 -11.55
N MET A 412 22.53 12.16 -11.72
CA MET A 412 21.54 11.56 -12.63
C MET A 412 21.73 12.09 -14.06
N GLU A 413 21.60 11.23 -15.07
CA GLU A 413 21.65 11.70 -16.45
C GLU A 413 20.32 12.33 -16.86
N GLU A 414 20.37 13.40 -17.66
CA GLU A 414 19.13 14.06 -18.11
C GLU A 414 18.28 13.16 -19.02
N GLY A 415 18.92 12.19 -19.70
CA GLY A 415 18.23 11.19 -20.54
C GLY A 415 17.21 10.35 -19.77
N GLU A 416 17.49 10.03 -18.50
CA GLU A 416 16.61 9.20 -17.65
C GLU A 416 15.21 9.80 -17.48
N PHE A 417 15.07 11.13 -17.52
CA PHE A 417 13.75 11.77 -17.51
C PHE A 417 12.90 11.39 -18.72
N SER A 418 13.53 11.32 -19.89
CA SER A 418 12.85 11.02 -21.13
C SER A 418 12.51 9.54 -21.21
N GLU A 419 13.44 8.67 -20.81
CA GLU A 419 13.24 7.23 -20.72
C GLU A 419 12.10 6.86 -19.76
N ALA A 420 12.10 7.44 -18.56
CA ALA A 420 11.04 7.18 -17.58
C ALA A 420 9.67 7.68 -18.07
N ARG A 421 9.63 8.80 -18.79
CA ARG A 421 8.40 9.34 -19.37
C ARG A 421 7.87 8.47 -20.52
N GLU A 422 8.75 7.93 -21.35
CA GLU A 422 8.41 7.01 -22.44
C GLU A 422 7.88 5.68 -21.91
N ASP A 423 8.48 5.15 -20.84
CA ASP A 423 8.00 3.92 -20.19
C ASP A 423 6.61 4.10 -19.55
N LEU A 424 6.35 5.26 -18.93
CA LEU A 424 5.00 5.56 -18.42
C LEU A 424 3.98 5.76 -19.56
N ALA A 425 4.39 6.36 -20.69
CA ALA A 425 3.52 6.42 -21.88
C ALA A 425 3.18 5.02 -22.42
N ALA A 426 4.16 4.10 -22.41
CA ALA A 426 3.93 2.71 -22.75
C ALA A 426 2.97 2.02 -21.76
N LEU A 427 3.11 2.29 -20.46
CA LEU A 427 2.20 1.79 -19.43
C LEU A 427 0.75 2.29 -19.63
N GLU A 428 0.56 3.57 -19.96
CA GLU A 428 -0.77 4.11 -20.30
C GLU A 428 -1.38 3.37 -21.50
N LYS A 429 -0.56 3.13 -22.53
CA LYS A 429 -0.97 2.37 -23.70
C LYS A 429 -1.33 0.91 -23.35
N ASP A 430 -0.57 0.26 -22.46
CA ASP A 430 -0.88 -1.09 -21.96
C ASP A 430 -2.30 -1.12 -21.32
N TYR A 431 -2.65 -0.09 -20.53
CA TYR A 431 -4.00 0.03 -19.95
C TYR A 431 -5.08 0.28 -21.00
N GLU A 432 -4.80 1.09 -22.02
CA GLU A 432 -5.72 1.33 -23.14
C GLU A 432 -5.98 0.05 -23.93
N GLU A 433 -4.94 -0.72 -24.25
CA GLU A 433 -5.03 -1.97 -24.99
C GLU A 433 -5.85 -3.00 -24.22
N VAL A 434 -5.66 -3.12 -22.89
CA VAL A 434 -6.48 -4.00 -22.04
C VAL A 434 -7.93 -3.52 -21.92
N GLY A 435 -8.17 -2.21 -22.04
CA GLY A 435 -9.51 -1.62 -22.00
C GLY A 435 -10.34 -1.85 -23.27
N ARG A 436 -9.70 -2.16 -24.41
CA ARG A 436 -10.39 -2.43 -25.69
C ARG A 436 -11.05 -3.81 -25.66
N ASP A 437 -12.27 -3.90 -26.19
CA ASP A 437 -12.94 -5.18 -26.33
C ASP A 437 -12.29 -6.00 -27.45
N SER A 438 -12.31 -7.33 -27.31
CA SER A 438 -11.74 -8.22 -28.33
C SER A 438 -12.45 -8.09 -29.69
N ALA A 439 -13.63 -7.46 -29.72
CA ALA A 439 -14.41 -7.17 -30.92
C ALA A 439 -13.94 -5.92 -31.69
N ASP A 440 -13.26 -4.96 -31.04
CA ASP A 440 -12.81 -3.70 -31.69
C ASP A 440 -11.46 -3.86 -32.42
N GLY A 441 -10.76 -4.98 -32.24
CA GLY A 441 -9.48 -5.26 -32.89
C GLY A 441 -9.57 -5.92 -34.28
N GLY A 442 -10.78 -6.16 -34.80
CA GLY A 442 -11.01 -6.93 -36.02
C GLY A 442 -11.15 -6.14 -37.33
N GLU A 443 -11.16 -4.81 -37.30
CA GLU A 443 -11.47 -3.99 -38.49
C GLU A 443 -10.27 -3.28 -39.14
N CYS A 444 -9.02 -3.56 -38.73
CA CYS A 444 -7.84 -2.84 -39.25
C CYS A 444 -6.82 -3.68 -40.05
N ASP A 445 -7.17 -4.88 -40.52
CA ASP A 445 -6.28 -5.73 -41.34
C ASP A 445 -6.94 -6.25 -42.64
N GLU A 446 -7.86 -5.49 -43.25
CA GLU A 446 -8.25 -5.70 -44.65
C GLU A 446 -8.40 -4.35 -45.37
N GLU A 447 -7.30 -3.83 -45.93
CA GLU A 447 -7.25 -3.17 -47.26
C GLU A 447 -5.83 -3.11 -47.83
#